data_AF-M1D4D1-F1
#
_entry.id   AF-M1D4D1-F1
#
_cell.length_a   1.000
_cell.length_b   1.000
_cell.length_c   1.000
_cell.angle_alpha   90.00
_cell.angle_beta   90.00
_cell.angle_gamma   90.00
#
_symmetry.space_group_name_H-M   'P 1'
#
loop_
_entity.id
_entity.type
_entity.pdbx_description
1 polymer ?
#
loop_
_entity_poly.entity_id
_entity_poly.type
_entity_poly.pdbx_seq_one_letter_code
_entity_poly.pdbx_strand_id
1 'polypeptide(L)'
;MKGCMEKVQFLKYAEEAYYNGSLTIKALSSGLEIGACNWNILSPKGNIIYLSGSVFASATATSFDYKALERSDVLLYSDFTACNDVDGEKNDFPPATGSSYSSNIGSCWETIPESWLDSDEYSEEMEKVSFICSCALDTISDGGSVLIPIGRPGVMLQLLENISLSLESSNLKVPIYFVSSVAEELLAFSNIIPEWLSSQLQERVLH
;
A
#
# COMPACT_ATOMS: atom_id res chain seq x y z
N MET A 1 -14.54 -15.38 -18.03
CA MET A 1 -13.61 -15.21 -16.89
C MET A 1 -12.93 -16.51 -16.50
N LYS A 2 -13.66 -17.60 -16.18
CA LYS A 2 -13.06 -18.88 -15.72
C LYS A 2 -11.96 -19.45 -16.62
N GLY A 3 -12.20 -19.59 -17.93
CA GLY A 3 -11.19 -20.09 -18.89
C GLY A 3 -10.00 -19.15 -19.16
N CYS A 4 -10.06 -17.88 -18.72
CA CYS A 4 -8.90 -16.98 -18.75
C CYS A 4 -8.02 -17.20 -17.52
N MET A 5 -8.63 -17.41 -16.36
CA MET A 5 -7.91 -17.64 -15.10
C MET A 5 -7.13 -18.95 -15.10
N GLU A 6 -7.58 -19.97 -15.84
CA GLU A 6 -6.85 -21.24 -16.04
C GLU A 6 -5.51 -21.08 -16.76
N LYS A 7 -5.28 -19.94 -17.45
CA LYS A 7 -4.03 -19.65 -18.17
C LYS A 7 -3.06 -18.80 -17.34
N VAL A 8 -3.49 -18.32 -16.18
CA VAL A 8 -2.67 -17.49 -15.30
C VAL A 8 -1.72 -18.39 -14.53
N GLN A 9 -0.44 -17.98 -14.50
CA GLN A 9 0.57 -18.61 -13.66
C GLN A 9 0.72 -17.79 -12.38
N PHE A 10 0.77 -18.47 -11.25
CA PHE A 10 1.01 -17.85 -9.96
C PHE A 10 2.51 -17.62 -9.78
N LEU A 11 2.86 -16.46 -9.25
CA LEU A 11 4.23 -16.09 -8.93
C LEU A 11 4.25 -15.49 -7.52
N LYS A 12 5.13 -15.99 -6.65
CA LYS A 12 5.33 -15.40 -5.34
C LYS A 12 6.20 -14.14 -5.43
N TYR A 13 6.13 -13.31 -4.40
CA TYR A 13 7.09 -12.21 -4.27
C TYR A 13 8.52 -12.74 -4.24
N ALA A 14 9.38 -12.01 -4.92
CA ALA A 14 10.77 -12.31 -5.16
C ALA A 14 11.09 -13.62 -5.90
N GLU A 15 10.08 -14.38 -6.33
CA GLU A 15 10.26 -15.55 -7.20
C GLU A 15 10.61 -15.09 -8.62
N GLU A 16 11.55 -15.80 -9.25
CA GLU A 16 11.97 -15.54 -10.63
C GLU A 16 11.24 -16.46 -11.60
N ALA A 17 10.48 -15.86 -12.53
CA ALA A 17 9.89 -16.55 -13.67
C ALA A 17 10.74 -16.31 -14.92
N TYR A 18 11.12 -17.40 -15.58
CA TYR A 18 11.89 -17.35 -16.83
C TYR A 18 10.94 -17.43 -18.04
N TYR A 19 10.99 -16.43 -18.90
CA TYR A 19 10.17 -16.37 -20.12
C TYR A 19 11.04 -16.37 -21.37
N ASN A 20 10.71 -17.27 -22.31
CA ASN A 20 11.39 -17.46 -23.60
C ASN A 20 12.92 -17.60 -23.53
N GLY A 21 13.46 -18.02 -22.37
CA GLY A 21 14.90 -18.22 -22.16
C GLY A 21 15.75 -16.95 -22.17
N SER A 22 15.13 -15.77 -22.20
CA SER A 22 15.84 -14.49 -22.29
C SER A 22 15.34 -13.43 -21.32
N LEU A 23 14.14 -13.59 -20.74
CA LEU A 23 13.59 -12.65 -19.78
C LEU A 23 13.45 -13.31 -18.42
N THR A 24 13.87 -12.60 -17.39
CA THR A 24 13.57 -12.95 -16.00
C THR A 24 12.59 -11.94 -15.47
N ILE A 25 11.45 -12.41 -14.96
CA ILE A 25 10.38 -11.57 -14.43
C ILE A 25 10.28 -11.85 -12.93
N LYS A 26 10.27 -10.79 -12.13
CA LYS A 26 10.20 -10.86 -10.66
C LYS A 26 9.16 -9.88 -10.17
N ALA A 27 8.24 -10.34 -9.32
CA ALA A 27 7.29 -9.50 -8.61
C ALA A 27 7.89 -9.09 -7.25
N LEU A 28 7.76 -7.82 -6.89
CA LEU A 28 8.16 -7.27 -5.59
C LEU A 28 6.94 -6.60 -4.97
N SER A 29 6.78 -6.66 -3.65
CA SER A 29 5.65 -6.00 -2.99
C SER A 29 5.66 -4.49 -3.27
N SER A 30 4.48 -3.91 -3.48
CA SER A 30 4.30 -2.46 -3.55
C SER A 30 3.90 -1.84 -2.20
N GLY A 31 3.54 -2.67 -1.21
CA GLY A 31 3.00 -2.22 0.08
C GLY A 31 1.55 -1.71 0.03
N LEU A 32 1.00 -1.40 -1.15
CA LEU A 32 -0.30 -0.73 -1.25
C LEU A 32 -1.47 -1.62 -0.80
N GLU A 33 -1.52 -2.86 -1.29
CA GLU A 33 -2.51 -3.86 -0.94
C GLU A 33 -1.93 -5.27 -1.02
N ILE A 34 -2.66 -6.23 -0.45
CA ILE A 34 -2.31 -7.66 -0.54
C ILE A 34 -2.28 -8.07 -2.02
N GLY A 35 -1.14 -8.58 -2.47
CA GLY A 35 -0.91 -8.98 -3.87
C GLY A 35 -0.52 -7.83 -4.82
N ALA A 36 -0.54 -6.57 -4.38
CA ALA A 36 -0.11 -5.44 -5.21
C ALA A 36 1.42 -5.43 -5.32
N CYS A 37 1.94 -5.34 -6.55
CA CYS A 37 3.36 -5.52 -6.82
C CYS A 37 3.94 -4.58 -7.88
N ASN A 38 5.23 -4.34 -7.72
CA ASN A 38 6.13 -3.76 -8.69
C ASN A 38 6.82 -4.87 -9.47
N TRP A 39 6.97 -4.70 -10.78
CA TRP A 39 7.54 -5.72 -11.66
C TRP A 39 8.95 -5.35 -12.08
N ASN A 40 9.88 -6.27 -11.85
CA ASN A 40 11.23 -6.19 -12.40
C ASN A 40 11.34 -7.16 -13.58
N ILE A 41 11.66 -6.63 -14.76
CA ILE A 41 11.79 -7.35 -16.01
C ILE A 41 13.24 -7.22 -16.46
N LEU A 42 14.01 -8.28 -16.25
CA LEU A 42 15.42 -8.33 -16.58
C LEU A 42 15.61 -8.93 -17.97
N SER A 43 16.43 -8.28 -18.78
CA SER A 43 16.87 -8.77 -20.08
C SER A 43 18.39 -8.63 -20.23
N PRO A 44 19.04 -9.41 -21.11
CA PRO A 44 20.47 -9.27 -21.39
C PRO A 44 20.89 -7.88 -21.89
N LYS A 45 19.94 -7.06 -22.37
CA LYS A 45 20.19 -5.74 -22.94
C LYS A 45 19.86 -4.59 -21.99
N GLY A 46 19.25 -4.90 -20.86
CA GLY A 46 18.83 -3.91 -19.87
C GLY A 46 17.59 -4.35 -19.10
N ASN A 47 17.42 -3.73 -17.94
CA ASN A 47 16.38 -4.02 -16.95
C ASN A 47 15.32 -2.93 -16.95
N ILE A 48 14.07 -3.36 -16.98
CA ILE A 48 12.90 -2.48 -16.90
C ILE A 48 12.22 -2.73 -15.57
N ILE A 49 11.94 -1.67 -14.83
CA ILE A 49 11.09 -1.73 -13.64
C ILE A 49 9.78 -1.00 -13.93
N TYR A 50 8.67 -1.68 -13.63
CA TYR A 50 7.35 -1.08 -13.57
C TYR A 50 6.98 -0.85 -12.11
N LEU A 51 6.91 0.42 -11.74
CA LEU A 51 6.57 0.92 -10.41
C LEU A 51 5.09 1.37 -10.43
N SER A 52 4.24 0.56 -9.81
CA SER A 52 2.84 0.90 -9.56
C SER A 52 2.73 1.83 -8.35
N GLY A 53 1.50 2.26 -8.03
CA GLY A 53 1.25 2.92 -6.75
C GLY A 53 1.77 2.07 -5.61
N SER A 54 2.64 2.67 -4.79
CA SER A 54 3.44 1.97 -3.80
C SER A 54 3.54 2.81 -2.53
N VAL A 55 3.50 2.16 -1.38
CA VAL A 55 3.73 2.75 -0.07
C VAL A 55 4.86 2.00 0.62
N PHE A 56 5.75 2.72 1.29
CA PHE A 56 6.92 2.11 1.92
C PHE A 56 6.53 1.26 3.13
N ALA A 57 5.58 1.76 3.93
CA ALA A 57 5.02 1.08 5.08
C ALA A 57 3.51 0.85 4.90
N SER A 58 3.03 -0.32 5.33
CA SER A 58 1.61 -0.69 5.25
C SER A 58 1.21 -1.47 6.48
N ALA A 59 0.05 -1.13 7.04
CA ALA A 59 -0.53 -1.88 8.15
C ALA A 59 -1.16 -3.22 7.69
N THR A 60 -1.37 -3.43 6.38
CA THR A 60 -2.02 -4.65 5.87
C THR A 60 -1.15 -5.53 5.00
N ALA A 61 -0.31 -4.94 4.17
CA ALA A 61 0.49 -5.66 3.19
C ALA A 61 1.98 -5.65 3.54
N THR A 62 2.74 -6.56 2.96
CA THR A 62 4.20 -6.58 3.07
C THR A 62 4.79 -5.27 2.55
N SER A 63 5.75 -4.70 3.28
CA SER A 63 6.40 -3.44 2.93
C SER A 63 7.10 -3.48 1.56
N PHE A 64 7.26 -2.30 0.97
CA PHE A 64 7.97 -2.15 -0.29
C PHE A 64 9.49 -2.04 -0.06
N ASP A 65 10.25 -3.03 -0.53
CA ASP A 65 11.71 -2.97 -0.58
C ASP A 65 12.18 -2.13 -1.78
N TYR A 66 12.25 -0.82 -1.60
CA TYR A 66 12.67 0.13 -2.63
C TYR A 66 14.14 -0.02 -3.05
N LYS A 67 14.99 -0.64 -2.22
CA LYS A 67 16.41 -0.87 -2.56
C LYS A 67 16.55 -1.83 -3.75
N ALA A 68 15.53 -2.62 -4.02
CA ALA A 68 15.45 -3.44 -5.22
C ALA A 68 15.38 -2.62 -6.54
N LEU A 69 15.19 -1.29 -6.48
CA LEU A 69 15.13 -0.40 -7.64
C LEU A 69 16.49 0.09 -8.17
N GLU A 70 17.57 -0.02 -7.37
CA GLU A 70 18.88 0.65 -7.60
C GLU A 70 19.62 0.26 -8.91
N ARG A 71 19.07 -0.62 -9.74
CA ARG A 71 19.74 -1.19 -10.93
C ARG A 71 18.88 -1.24 -12.21
N SER A 72 17.92 -0.32 -12.34
CA SER A 72 17.09 -0.24 -13.54
C SER A 72 17.70 0.64 -14.63
N ASP A 73 17.59 0.19 -15.88
CA ASP A 73 17.93 0.99 -17.07
C ASP A 73 16.72 1.84 -17.49
N VAL A 74 15.50 1.34 -17.24
CA VAL A 74 14.24 2.03 -17.50
C VAL A 74 13.31 1.88 -16.30
N LEU A 75 12.77 2.99 -15.82
CA LEU A 75 11.73 3.03 -14.79
C LEU A 75 10.42 3.55 -15.40
N LEU A 76 9.38 2.72 -15.36
CA LEU A 76 8.02 3.08 -15.72
C LEU A 76 7.24 3.32 -14.43
N TYR A 77 6.89 4.58 -14.17
CA TYR A 77 6.13 4.96 -12.98
C TYR A 77 4.67 5.25 -13.36
N SER A 78 3.73 4.67 -12.62
CA SER A 78 2.29 4.71 -12.94
C SER A 78 1.42 5.35 -11.86
N ASP A 79 2.00 6.00 -10.85
CA ASP A 79 1.22 6.64 -9.79
C ASP A 79 1.22 8.17 -9.92
N PHE A 80 0.08 8.77 -9.57
CA PHE A 80 -0.16 10.21 -9.65
C PHE A 80 -0.97 10.63 -8.43
N THR A 81 -0.41 10.44 -7.24
CA THR A 81 -0.86 11.18 -6.05
C THR A 81 -0.30 12.59 -6.16
N ALA A 82 -1.19 13.60 -6.24
CA ALA A 82 -0.75 14.98 -6.23
C ALA A 82 -0.09 15.26 -4.87
N CYS A 83 1.16 15.70 -4.87
CA CYS A 83 1.73 16.34 -3.70
C CYS A 83 0.83 17.55 -3.43
N ASN A 84 0.05 17.52 -2.36
CA ASN A 84 -0.64 18.72 -1.92
C ASN A 84 0.45 19.64 -1.39
N ASP A 85 1.01 20.47 -2.28
CA ASP A 85 1.85 21.59 -1.87
C ASP A 85 1.00 22.41 -0.90
N VAL A 86 1.32 22.31 0.39
CA VAL A 86 0.78 23.20 1.41
C VAL A 86 1.48 24.54 1.17
N ASP A 87 1.01 25.25 0.15
CA ASP A 87 1.44 26.59 -0.20
C ASP A 87 0.98 27.53 0.93
N GLY A 88 1.83 27.66 1.94
CA GLY A 88 1.51 28.32 3.19
C GLY A 88 2.72 28.86 3.95
N GLU A 89 3.89 28.99 3.33
CA GLU A 89 4.97 29.81 3.89
C GLU A 89 5.18 31.07 3.07
N LYS A 90 5.14 32.20 3.78
CA LYS A 90 5.17 33.56 3.27
C LYS A 90 6.48 33.80 2.51
N ASN A 91 6.38 33.97 1.19
CA ASN A 91 7.47 34.46 0.36
C ASN A 91 7.70 35.96 0.63
N ASP A 92 8.51 36.29 1.64
CA ASP A 92 9.18 37.58 1.73
C ASP A 92 10.58 37.46 1.10
N PHE A 93 10.65 37.57 -0.23
CA PHE A 93 11.91 37.89 -0.93
C PHE A 93 11.67 38.98 -2.00
N PRO A 94 12.58 39.96 -2.13
CA PRO A 94 12.34 41.17 -2.90
C PRO A 94 12.48 40.93 -4.41
N PRO A 95 11.84 41.77 -5.26
CA PRO A 95 11.87 41.56 -6.70
C PRO A 95 13.21 42.02 -7.29
N ALA A 96 13.93 41.11 -7.95
CA ALA A 96 15.08 41.46 -8.78
C ALA A 96 15.05 40.71 -10.12
N THR A 97 14.57 41.42 -11.13
CA THR A 97 15.06 41.48 -12.52
C THR A 97 16.09 40.44 -13.01
N GLY A 98 15.68 39.66 -14.01
CA GLY A 98 16.44 39.43 -15.25
C GLY A 98 17.34 38.19 -15.34
N SER A 99 17.17 37.47 -16.46
CA SER A 99 18.14 36.58 -17.14
C SER A 99 18.14 35.06 -16.84
N SER A 100 17.72 34.32 -17.88
CA SER A 100 18.20 33.02 -18.36
C SER A 100 17.96 31.78 -17.49
N TYR A 101 16.95 31.01 -17.86
CA TYR A 101 16.73 29.63 -17.40
C TYR A 101 17.85 28.74 -17.93
N SER A 102 18.89 28.55 -17.12
CA SER A 102 19.82 27.42 -17.26
C SER A 102 19.21 26.24 -16.51
N SER A 103 18.68 25.27 -17.24
CA SER A 103 18.27 23.98 -16.69
C SER A 103 19.51 23.21 -16.24
N ASN A 104 20.00 23.51 -15.03
CA ASN A 104 20.93 22.65 -14.34
C ASN A 104 20.16 21.40 -13.88
N ILE A 105 20.15 20.38 -14.71
CA ILE A 105 19.97 18.98 -14.28
C ILE A 105 21.23 18.64 -13.48
N GLY A 106 21.25 19.11 -12.23
CA GLY A 106 22.29 18.82 -11.26
C GLY A 106 21.79 17.79 -10.28
N SER A 107 22.08 16.51 -10.56
CA SER A 107 22.52 15.51 -9.58
C SER A 107 22.12 15.80 -8.12
N CYS A 108 20.86 15.52 -7.74
CA CYS A 108 20.44 15.50 -6.34
C CYS A 108 20.08 14.07 -5.95
N TRP A 109 21.11 13.25 -5.81
CA TRP A 109 21.07 12.03 -5.02
C TRP A 109 21.69 12.35 -3.66
N GLU A 110 21.26 13.47 -3.07
CA GLU A 110 21.39 13.64 -1.64
C GLU A 110 20.40 12.66 -1.02
N THR A 111 20.96 11.63 -0.40
CA THR A 111 20.33 10.61 0.44
C THR A 111 19.02 11.13 1.03
N ILE A 112 17.88 10.70 0.48
CA ILE A 112 16.58 10.92 1.10
C ILE A 112 16.70 10.34 2.51
N PRO A 113 16.60 11.14 3.58
CA PRO A 113 16.73 10.61 4.93
C PRO A 113 15.65 9.55 5.12
N GLU A 114 16.03 8.36 5.61
CA GLU A 114 15.09 7.28 5.96
C GLU A 114 13.95 7.77 6.88
N SER A 115 14.11 8.93 7.54
CA SER A 115 13.10 9.56 8.40
C SER A 115 11.96 10.30 7.69
N TRP A 116 12.03 10.55 6.38
CA TRP A 116 10.95 11.23 5.62
C TRP A 116 10.06 10.25 4.85
N LEU A 117 10.46 8.98 4.76
CA LEU A 117 9.82 7.97 3.92
C LEU A 117 8.79 7.10 4.67
N ASP A 118 8.65 7.26 5.99
CA ASP A 118 8.09 6.20 6.85
C ASP A 118 6.91 6.61 7.74
N SER A 119 6.62 7.91 7.93
CA SER A 119 5.62 8.34 8.94
C SER A 119 4.31 8.85 8.37
N ASP A 120 4.33 9.76 7.40
CA ASP A 120 3.20 10.67 7.24
C ASP A 120 1.98 9.99 6.62
N GLU A 121 2.14 9.30 5.48
CA GLU A 121 1.03 8.62 4.80
C GLU A 121 0.51 7.38 5.55
N TYR A 122 1.41 6.61 6.19
CA TYR A 122 1.05 5.49 7.08
C TYR A 122 0.24 5.98 8.30
N SER A 123 0.67 7.09 8.91
CA SER A 123 -0.02 7.68 10.05
C SER A 123 -1.39 8.22 9.67
N GLU A 124 -1.51 8.88 8.51
CA GLU A 124 -2.77 9.45 8.04
C GLU A 124 -3.85 8.39 7.80
N GLU A 125 -3.53 7.27 7.11
CA GLU A 125 -4.51 6.22 6.86
C GLU A 125 -4.95 5.53 8.16
N MET A 126 -4.02 5.31 9.09
CA MET A 126 -4.34 4.72 10.39
C MET A 126 -5.19 5.68 11.26
N GLU A 127 -4.92 6.98 11.21
CA GLU A 127 -5.73 8.00 11.87
C GLU A 127 -7.16 8.04 11.30
N LYS A 128 -7.33 7.95 9.98
CA LYS A 128 -8.66 7.86 9.33
C LYS A 128 -9.42 6.63 9.80
N VAL A 129 -8.76 5.46 9.84
CA VAL A 129 -9.37 4.21 10.34
C VAL A 129 -9.78 4.36 11.81
N SER A 130 -8.90 4.92 12.65
CA SER A 130 -9.18 5.16 14.08
C SER A 130 -10.37 6.09 14.27
N PHE A 131 -10.45 7.18 13.51
CA PHE A 131 -11.56 8.12 13.53
C PHE A 131 -12.89 7.45 13.12
N ILE A 132 -12.88 6.61 12.08
CA ILE A 132 -14.08 5.86 11.68
C ILE A 132 -14.53 4.92 12.82
N CYS A 133 -13.58 4.24 13.48
CA CYS A 133 -13.87 3.35 14.60
C CYS A 133 -14.46 4.10 15.80
N SER A 134 -13.97 5.32 16.12
CA SER A 134 -14.55 6.11 17.19
C SER A 134 -15.98 6.56 16.87
N CYS A 135 -16.24 7.03 15.65
CA CYS A 135 -17.60 7.35 15.21
C CYS A 135 -18.55 6.14 15.27
N ALA A 136 -18.04 4.95 14.92
CA ALA A 136 -18.80 3.72 15.01
C ALA A 136 -19.13 3.36 16.46
N LEU A 137 -18.16 3.48 17.38
CA LEU A 137 -18.36 3.25 18.81
C LEU A 137 -19.38 4.21 19.41
N ASP A 138 -19.32 5.50 19.08
CA ASP A 138 -20.26 6.50 19.57
C ASP A 138 -21.69 6.13 19.14
N THR A 139 -21.86 5.81 17.85
CA THR A 139 -23.16 5.40 17.29
C THR A 139 -23.71 4.15 17.97
N ILE A 140 -22.85 3.15 18.23
CA ILE A 140 -23.23 1.90 18.89
C ILE A 140 -23.58 2.14 20.36
N SER A 141 -22.86 3.02 21.04
CA SER A 141 -23.10 3.39 22.45
C SER A 141 -24.46 4.07 22.63
N ASP A 142 -24.91 4.80 21.62
CA ASP A 142 -26.24 5.40 21.55
C ASP A 142 -27.35 4.40 21.14
N GLY A 143 -27.01 3.11 20.96
CA GLY A 143 -27.94 2.06 20.56
C GLY A 143 -28.26 2.04 19.06
N GLY A 144 -27.47 2.74 18.26
CA GLY A 144 -27.59 2.79 16.80
C GLY A 144 -26.97 1.58 16.09
N SER A 145 -26.96 1.64 14.76
CA SER A 145 -26.32 0.65 13.88
C SER A 145 -25.40 1.34 12.88
N VAL A 146 -24.30 0.67 12.54
CA VAL A 146 -23.27 1.23 11.64
C VAL A 146 -23.21 0.38 10.37
N LEU A 147 -23.19 1.05 9.21
CA LEU A 147 -23.01 0.43 7.90
C LEU A 147 -21.80 1.08 7.22
N ILE A 148 -20.78 0.27 6.90
CA ILE A 148 -19.57 0.75 6.23
C ILE A 148 -19.49 0.10 4.83
N PRO A 149 -19.78 0.84 3.75
CA PRO A 149 -19.54 0.35 2.40
C PRO A 149 -18.04 0.36 2.11
N ILE A 150 -17.48 -0.79 1.75
CA ILE A 150 -16.05 -0.94 1.51
C ILE A 150 -15.75 -1.85 0.33
N GLY A 151 -14.80 -1.44 -0.51
CA GLY A 151 -14.37 -2.20 -1.70
C GLY A 151 -12.89 -2.59 -1.70
N ARG A 152 -12.11 -2.13 -0.71
CA ARG A 152 -10.67 -2.38 -0.61
C ARG A 152 -10.40 -3.42 0.48
N PRO A 153 -9.95 -4.64 0.14
CA PRO A 153 -9.76 -5.70 1.14
C PRO A 153 -8.79 -5.34 2.26
N GLY A 154 -7.72 -4.59 1.98
CA GLY A 154 -6.76 -4.13 3.00
C GLY A 154 -7.43 -3.27 4.09
N VAL A 155 -8.12 -2.20 3.68
CA VAL A 155 -8.84 -1.30 4.60
C VAL A 155 -9.95 -2.06 5.35
N MET A 156 -10.59 -3.03 4.69
CA MET A 156 -11.62 -3.87 5.33
C MET A 156 -11.05 -4.68 6.48
N LEU A 157 -9.89 -5.34 6.29
CA LEU A 157 -9.23 -6.10 7.34
C LEU A 157 -8.85 -5.20 8.53
N GLN A 158 -8.31 -4.00 8.25
CA GLN A 158 -8.00 -3.01 9.30
C GLN A 158 -9.24 -2.59 10.09
N LEU A 159 -10.34 -2.28 9.41
CA LEU A 159 -11.57 -1.86 10.08
C LEU A 159 -12.16 -2.99 10.93
N LEU A 160 -12.19 -4.23 10.41
CA LEU A 160 -12.66 -5.38 11.17
C LEU A 160 -11.83 -5.58 12.44
N GLU A 161 -10.51 -5.49 12.34
CA GLU A 161 -9.60 -5.63 13.49
C GLU A 161 -9.80 -4.51 14.50
N ASN A 162 -9.75 -3.25 14.06
CA ASN A 162 -9.85 -2.10 14.96
C ASN A 162 -11.22 -2.01 15.63
N ILE A 163 -12.32 -2.24 14.90
CA ILE A 163 -13.67 -2.27 15.48
C ILE A 163 -13.79 -3.40 16.51
N SER A 164 -13.25 -4.58 16.23
CA SER A 164 -13.28 -5.70 17.19
C SER A 164 -12.58 -5.32 18.50
N LEU A 165 -11.36 -4.76 18.41
CA LEU A 165 -10.60 -4.31 19.59
C LEU A 165 -11.30 -3.18 20.36
N SER A 166 -11.90 -2.23 19.64
CA SER A 166 -12.68 -1.14 20.18
C SER A 166 -13.93 -1.62 20.95
N LEU A 167 -14.63 -2.62 20.43
CA LEU A 167 -15.80 -3.22 21.10
C LEU A 167 -15.39 -4.01 22.33
N GLU A 168 -14.31 -4.79 22.26
CA GLU A 168 -13.77 -5.56 23.39
C GLU A 168 -13.33 -4.65 24.53
N SER A 169 -12.56 -3.60 24.24
CA SER A 169 -12.11 -2.63 25.24
C SER A 169 -13.28 -1.87 25.89
N SER A 170 -14.36 -1.65 25.14
CA SER A 170 -15.59 -1.00 25.63
C SER A 170 -16.57 -1.98 26.30
N ASN A 171 -16.26 -3.27 26.37
CA ASN A 171 -17.15 -4.35 26.85
C ASN A 171 -18.52 -4.40 26.14
N LEU A 172 -18.57 -3.95 24.88
CA LEU A 172 -19.78 -3.96 24.07
C LEU A 172 -19.88 -5.27 23.30
N LYS A 173 -20.99 -6.00 23.47
CA LYS A 173 -21.25 -7.28 22.77
C LYS A 173 -22.24 -7.07 21.63
N VAL A 174 -21.73 -6.54 20.51
CA VAL A 174 -22.52 -6.25 19.31
C VAL A 174 -22.08 -7.17 18.17
N PRO A 175 -23.00 -7.79 17.42
CA PRO A 175 -22.62 -8.64 16.30
C PRO A 175 -22.06 -7.81 15.14
N ILE A 176 -20.99 -8.31 14.53
CA ILE A 176 -20.42 -7.76 13.29
C ILE A 176 -20.87 -8.64 12.13
N TYR A 177 -21.42 -8.04 11.07
CA TYR A 177 -21.86 -8.74 9.87
C TYR A 177 -21.03 -8.32 8.67
N PHE A 178 -20.52 -9.29 7.92
CA PHE A 178 -19.84 -9.05 6.65
C PHE A 178 -20.70 -9.57 5.50
N VAL A 179 -21.17 -8.66 4.64
CA VAL A 179 -22.15 -8.96 3.58
C VAL A 179 -21.50 -8.84 2.21
N SER A 180 -21.20 -9.97 1.59
CA SER A 180 -20.69 -10.07 0.22
C SER A 180 -21.04 -11.45 -0.36
N SER A 181 -21.19 -11.55 -1.68
CA SER A 181 -21.36 -12.86 -2.35
C SER A 181 -20.09 -13.70 -2.34
N VAL A 182 -18.95 -13.10 -1.97
CA VAL A 182 -17.62 -13.73 -1.89
C VAL A 182 -16.98 -13.49 -0.52
N ALA A 183 -17.80 -13.39 0.53
CA ALA A 183 -17.37 -12.99 1.86
C ALA A 183 -16.32 -13.95 2.45
N GLU A 184 -16.56 -15.26 2.32
CA GLU A 184 -15.68 -16.30 2.85
C GLU A 184 -14.32 -16.29 2.14
N GLU A 185 -14.29 -16.12 0.82
CA GLU A 185 -13.05 -16.05 0.05
C GLU A 185 -12.24 -14.79 0.38
N LEU A 186 -12.91 -13.64 0.56
CA LEU A 186 -12.25 -12.40 0.94
C LEU A 186 -11.59 -12.48 2.31
N LEU A 187 -12.26 -13.10 3.28
CA LEU A 187 -11.69 -13.34 4.61
C LEU A 187 -10.60 -14.41 4.56
N ALA A 188 -10.70 -15.39 3.67
CA ALA A 188 -9.66 -16.39 3.52
C ALA A 188 -8.33 -15.83 3.01
N PHE A 189 -8.31 -14.68 2.30
CA PHE A 189 -7.05 -14.06 1.85
C PHE A 189 -6.09 -13.73 3.00
N SER A 190 -6.60 -13.38 4.19
CA SER A 190 -5.73 -13.15 5.36
C SER A 190 -5.04 -14.42 5.85
N ASN A 191 -5.57 -15.60 5.50
CA ASN A 191 -5.11 -16.88 6.03
C ASN A 191 -4.34 -17.72 5.00
N ILE A 192 -4.55 -17.48 3.70
CA ILE A 192 -3.98 -18.32 2.62
C ILE A 192 -2.52 -17.94 2.33
N ILE A 193 -2.16 -16.65 2.38
CA ILE A 193 -0.81 -16.18 2.05
C ILE A 193 -0.35 -15.17 3.12
N PRO A 194 -0.04 -15.64 4.34
CA PRO A 194 0.38 -14.74 5.43
C PRO A 194 1.65 -13.96 5.05
N GLU A 195 2.52 -14.51 4.19
CA GLU A 195 3.74 -13.82 3.75
C GLU A 195 3.48 -12.53 2.95
N TRP A 196 2.24 -12.27 2.52
CA TRP A 196 1.85 -11.02 1.84
C TRP A 196 1.26 -9.97 2.78
N LEU A 197 1.07 -10.32 4.05
CA LEU A 197 0.57 -9.41 5.07
C LEU A 197 1.70 -8.56 5.66
N SER A 198 1.32 -7.49 6.36
CA SER A 198 2.24 -6.72 7.20
C SER A 198 2.79 -7.60 8.33
N SER A 199 3.99 -7.29 8.84
CA SER A 199 4.60 -8.05 9.93
C SER A 199 3.70 -8.11 11.18
N GLN A 200 2.97 -7.02 11.46
CA GLN A 200 2.03 -6.94 12.59
C GLN A 200 0.88 -7.95 12.46
N LEU A 201 0.32 -8.11 11.26
CA LEU A 201 -0.75 -9.08 11.00
C LEU A 201 -0.20 -10.51 10.93
N GLN A 202 1.00 -10.70 10.39
CA GLN A 202 1.65 -12.02 10.35
C GLN A 202 1.82 -12.61 11.75
N GLU A 203 2.26 -11.81 12.72
CA GLU A 203 2.42 -12.25 14.11
C GLU A 203 1.11 -12.71 14.75
N ARG A 204 -0.03 -12.11 14.36
CA ARG A 204 -1.35 -12.42 14.93
C ARG A 204 -2.06 -13.58 14.25
N VAL A 205 -1.82 -13.82 12.96
CA VAL A 205 -2.37 -14.99 12.24
C VAL A 205 -1.69 -16.30 12.68
N LEU A 206 -0.46 -16.22 13.22
CA LEU A 206 0.29 -17.37 13.71
C LEU A 206 -0.08 -17.81 15.16
N HIS A 207 -0.99 -17.11 15.82
CA HIS A 207 -1.43 -17.35 17.21
C HIS A 207 -2.93 -17.61 17.32
#